data_AF-A0A850DNH9-F1
#
_entry.id   AF-A0A850DNH9-F1
#
_cell.length_a   1.000
_cell.length_b   1.000
_cell.length_c   1.000
_cell.angle_alpha   90.00
_cell.angle_beta   90.00
_cell.angle_gamma   90.00
#
_symmetry.space_group_name_H-M   'P 1'
#
loop_
_entity.id
_entity.type
_entity.pdbx_description
1 polymer ?
#
loop_
_entity_poly.entity_id
_entity_poly.type
_entity_poly.pdbx_seq_one_letter_code
_entity_poly.pdbx_strand_id
1 'polypeptide(L)'
;MDNQISSGATTAEKVAEAAGELAARSPGYLATFGGNVHFALYMRLVDARMRKYFGITHRDIADYLWRDAFDAGTEPDEAIKDALAGDELFGWAG
;
A
#
# COMPACT_ATOMS: atom_id res chain seq x y z
N MET A 1 8.32 -38.17 16.05
CA MET A 1 7.44 -37.06 16.50
C MET A 1 8.02 -35.81 15.88
N ASP A 2 7.74 -35.69 14.59
CA ASP A 2 8.43 -34.81 13.67
C ASP A 2 7.56 -33.57 13.54
N ASN A 3 7.80 -32.60 14.43
CA ASN A 3 7.09 -31.34 14.43
C ASN A 3 7.58 -30.53 13.22
N GLN A 4 6.87 -30.65 12.09
CA GLN A 4 7.03 -29.77 10.93
C GLN A 4 6.85 -28.33 11.41
N ILE A 5 7.96 -27.62 11.55
CA ILE A 5 7.96 -26.15 11.58
C ILE A 5 7.50 -25.74 10.18
N SER A 6 6.19 -25.50 10.05
CA SER A 6 5.62 -24.81 8.91
C SER A 6 6.10 -23.36 9.01
N SER A 7 7.33 -23.10 8.57
CA SER A 7 7.86 -21.76 8.36
C SER A 7 7.14 -21.16 7.16
N GLY A 8 5.90 -20.74 7.37
CA GLY A 8 5.22 -19.84 6.45
C GLY A 8 6.06 -18.56 6.38
N ALA A 9 6.45 -18.17 5.17
CA ALA A 9 7.26 -16.98 4.91
C ALA A 9 6.79 -15.80 5.77
N THR A 10 7.74 -15.07 6.36
CA THR A 10 7.44 -13.89 7.18
C THR A 10 6.70 -12.84 6.34
N THR A 11 5.96 -11.94 6.99
CA THR A 11 5.25 -10.84 6.29
C THR A 11 6.21 -10.03 5.41
N ALA A 12 7.45 -9.80 5.89
CA ALA A 12 8.48 -9.11 5.12
C ALA A 12 8.91 -9.87 3.86
N GLU A 13 9.07 -11.19 3.95
CA GLU A 13 9.42 -12.03 2.79
C GLU A 13 8.30 -12.03 1.73
N LYS A 14 7.03 -12.10 2.16
CA LYS A 14 5.89 -12.02 1.24
C LYS A 14 5.79 -10.66 0.55
N VAL A 15 6.11 -9.58 1.27
CA VAL A 15 6.16 -8.22 0.70
C VAL A 15 7.30 -8.10 -0.32
N ALA A 16 8.46 -8.69 -0.03
CA ALA A 16 9.59 -8.71 -0.96
C ALA A 16 9.28 -9.52 -2.24
N GLU A 17 8.61 -10.67 -2.10
CA GLU A 17 8.13 -11.47 -3.23
C GLU A 17 7.15 -10.68 -4.09
N ALA A 18 6.09 -10.13 -3.48
CA ALA A 18 5.09 -9.33 -4.18
C ALA A 18 5.69 -8.08 -4.85
N ALA A 19 6.73 -7.49 -4.25
CA ALA A 19 7.48 -6.38 -4.84
C ALA A 19 8.22 -6.84 -6.12
N GLY A 20 8.90 -8.00 -6.06
CA GLY A 20 9.53 -8.62 -7.23
C GLY A 20 8.53 -8.94 -8.34
N GLU A 21 7.38 -9.50 -8.01
CA GLU A 21 6.31 -9.78 -8.97
C GLU A 21 5.75 -8.51 -9.62
N LEU A 22 5.53 -7.45 -8.82
CA LEU A 22 5.08 -6.17 -9.33
C LEU A 22 6.07 -5.56 -10.33
N ALA A 23 7.36 -5.66 -10.03
CA ALA A 23 8.42 -5.20 -10.90
C ALA A 23 8.43 -5.94 -12.25
N ALA A 24 8.26 -7.27 -12.22
CA ALA A 24 8.22 -8.08 -13.43
C ALA A 24 6.95 -7.82 -14.26
N ARG A 25 5.79 -7.68 -13.60
CA ARG A 25 4.48 -7.59 -14.26
C ARG A 25 4.14 -6.18 -14.75
N SER A 26 4.62 -5.13 -14.10
CA SER A 26 4.16 -3.77 -14.35
C SER A 26 5.28 -2.73 -14.16
N PRO A 27 6.32 -2.75 -15.02
CA PRO A 27 7.43 -1.80 -14.94
C PRO A 27 6.99 -0.34 -15.13
N GLY A 28 5.95 -0.08 -15.93
CA GLY A 28 5.41 1.27 -16.10
C GLY A 28 4.79 1.85 -14.83
N TYR A 29 4.26 1.00 -13.95
CA TYR A 29 3.72 1.45 -12.65
C TYR A 29 4.85 1.85 -11.71
N LEU A 30 5.96 1.09 -11.69
CA LEU A 30 7.17 1.47 -10.94
C LEU A 30 7.74 2.82 -11.37
N ALA A 31 7.77 3.08 -12.68
CA ALA A 31 8.29 4.34 -13.22
C ALA A 31 7.52 5.57 -12.70
N THR A 32 6.22 5.41 -12.42
CA THR A 32 5.39 6.47 -11.84
C THR A 32 5.84 6.86 -10.43
N PHE A 33 6.48 5.94 -9.70
CA PHE A 33 6.91 6.13 -8.31
C PHE A 33 8.45 6.21 -8.16
N GLY A 34 9.12 6.72 -9.20
CA GLY A 34 10.57 6.92 -9.17
C GLY A 34 11.39 5.62 -9.10
N GLY A 35 10.81 4.48 -9.50
CA GLY A 35 11.47 3.18 -9.47
C GLY A 35 11.54 2.52 -8.10
N ASN A 36 10.91 3.09 -7.06
CA ASN A 36 10.86 2.46 -5.74
C ASN A 36 9.79 1.36 -5.71
N VAL A 37 10.25 0.10 -5.75
CA VAL A 37 9.38 -1.08 -5.83
C VAL A 37 8.50 -1.27 -4.59
N HIS A 38 9.06 -1.03 -3.40
CA HIS A 38 8.32 -1.17 -2.15
C HIS A 38 7.22 -0.10 -2.03
N PHE A 39 7.54 1.15 -2.39
CA PHE A 39 6.56 2.23 -2.39
C PHE A 39 5.49 2.02 -3.46
N ALA A 40 5.85 1.55 -4.64
CA ALA A 40 4.87 1.20 -5.67
C ALA A 40 3.93 0.09 -5.19
N LEU A 41 4.45 -0.96 -4.54
CA LEU A 41 3.61 -2.01 -3.96
C LEU A 41 2.69 -1.47 -2.86
N TYR A 42 3.20 -0.57 -2.03
CA TYR A 42 2.41 0.13 -1.02
C TYR A 42 1.22 0.87 -1.65
N MET A 43 1.48 1.69 -2.66
CA MET A 43 0.44 2.42 -3.40
C MET A 43 -0.55 1.49 -4.09
N ARG A 44 -0.08 0.34 -4.59
CA ARG A 44 -0.94 -0.68 -5.20
C ARG A 44 -1.94 -1.26 -4.19
N LEU A 45 -1.50 -1.49 -2.96
CA LEU A 45 -2.35 -1.97 -1.87
C LEU A 45 -3.34 -0.90 -1.42
N VAL A 46 -2.87 0.35 -1.30
CA VAL A 46 -3.72 1.51 -1.02
C VAL A 46 -4.86 1.60 -2.03
N ASP A 47 -4.52 1.64 -3.33
CA ASP A 47 -5.50 1.70 -4.43
C ASP A 47 -6.48 0.53 -4.40
N ALA A 48 -5.99 -0.68 -4.17
CA ALA A 48 -6.85 -1.87 -4.15
C ALA A 48 -7.88 -1.79 -3.01
N ARG A 49 -7.49 -1.30 -1.84
CA ARG A 49 -8.38 -1.13 -0.68
C ARG A 49 -9.34 0.04 -0.89
N MET A 50 -8.82 1.21 -1.26
CA MET A 50 -9.65 2.39 -1.51
C MET A 50 -10.71 2.11 -2.58
N ARG A 51 -10.32 1.45 -3.67
CA ARG A 51 -11.25 1.11 -4.75
C ARG A 51 -12.32 0.11 -4.30
N LYS A 52 -11.96 -0.83 -3.44
CA LYS A 52 -12.88 -1.85 -2.91
C LYS A 52 -13.92 -1.25 -1.96
N TYR A 53 -13.51 -0.35 -1.07
CA TYR A 53 -14.37 0.16 0.01
C TYR A 53 -15.06 1.48 -0.33
N PHE A 54 -14.39 2.35 -1.08
CA PHE A 54 -14.83 3.73 -1.32
C PHE A 54 -15.03 4.04 -2.81
N GLY A 55 -14.63 3.13 -3.71
CA GLY A 55 -14.75 3.33 -5.16
C GLY A 55 -13.75 4.34 -5.75
N ILE A 56 -12.85 4.87 -4.93
CA ILE A 56 -11.85 5.88 -5.29
C ILE A 56 -10.43 5.31 -5.27
N THR A 57 -9.47 6.10 -5.72
CA THR A 57 -8.04 5.77 -5.76
C THR A 57 -7.23 6.81 -5.01
N HIS A 58 -5.94 6.55 -4.77
CA HIS A 58 -5.06 7.54 -4.14
C HIS A 58 -4.98 8.87 -4.91
N ARG A 59 -5.32 8.86 -6.21
CA ARG A 59 -5.33 10.06 -7.06
C ARG A 59 -6.49 10.99 -6.78
N ASP A 60 -7.56 10.47 -6.18
CA ASP A 60 -8.72 11.25 -5.80
C ASP A 60 -8.45 12.02 -4.49
N ILE A 61 -7.52 11.52 -3.65
CA ILE A 61 -7.04 12.20 -2.43
C ILE A 61 -5.58 12.64 -2.66
N ALA A 62 -5.43 13.65 -3.52
CA ALA A 62 -4.12 14.15 -3.92
C ALA A 62 -3.40 14.94 -2.81
N ASP A 63 -4.13 15.45 -1.83
CA ASP A 63 -3.60 16.26 -0.73
C ASP A 63 -2.88 15.43 0.34
N TYR A 64 -3.04 14.10 0.33
CA TYR A 64 -2.38 13.24 1.30
C TYR A 64 -0.94 12.89 0.89
N LEU A 65 0.00 13.07 1.82
CA LEU A 65 1.43 12.76 1.62
C LEU A 65 1.72 11.26 1.78
N TRP A 66 1.25 10.46 0.81
CA TRP A 66 1.43 9.00 0.79
C TRP A 66 2.88 8.55 0.96
N ARG A 67 3.82 9.33 0.44
CA ARG A 67 5.25 9.04 0.53
C ARG A 67 5.78 9.17 1.95
N ASP A 68 5.35 10.21 2.67
CA ASP A 68 5.75 10.45 4.05
C ASP A 68 5.21 9.35 4.96
N ALA A 69 3.94 8.97 4.78
CA ALA A 69 3.33 7.84 5.49
C ALA A 69 4.09 6.52 5.25
N PHE A 70 4.54 6.26 4.01
CA PHE A 70 5.36 5.10 3.71
C PHE A 70 6.73 5.16 4.40
N ASP A 71 7.42 6.30 4.33
CA ASP A 71 8.75 6.46 4.93
C ASP A 71 8.68 6.45 6.48
N ALA A 72 7.55 6.85 7.07
CA ALA A 72 7.23 6.70 8.49
C ALA A 72 6.89 5.26 8.91
N GLY A 73 6.72 4.34 7.95
CA GLY A 73 6.36 2.94 8.20
C GLY A 73 4.87 2.72 8.51
N THR A 74 4.00 3.68 8.19
CA THR A 74 2.56 3.57 8.41
C THR A 74 1.96 2.51 7.50
N GLU A 75 1.18 1.59 8.07
CA GLU A 75 0.49 0.56 7.29
C GLU A 75 -0.52 1.17 6.30
N PRO A 76 -0.77 0.54 5.14
CA PRO A 76 -1.65 1.12 4.13
C PRO A 76 -3.08 1.36 4.62
N ASP A 77 -3.61 0.53 5.53
CA ASP A 77 -4.94 0.76 6.12
C ASP A 77 -4.98 2.00 6.99
N GLU A 78 -3.96 2.19 7.83
CA GLU A 78 -3.88 3.36 8.72
C GLU A 78 -3.71 4.64 7.89
N ALA A 79 -2.84 4.62 6.87
CA ALA A 79 -2.69 5.75 5.97
C ALA A 79 -3.96 6.08 5.18
N ILE A 80 -4.76 5.09 4.78
CA ILE A 80 -6.07 5.34 4.16
C ILE A 80 -7.02 6.03 5.14
N LYS A 81 -7.06 5.59 6.40
CA LYS A 81 -7.91 6.21 7.42
C LYS A 81 -7.51 7.65 7.69
N ASP A 82 -6.20 7.91 7.84
CA ASP A 82 -5.67 9.27 8.00
C ASP A 82 -5.98 10.14 6.78
N ALA A 83 -5.78 9.61 5.58
CA ALA A 83 -6.10 10.30 4.33
C ALA A 83 -7.58 10.69 4.24
N LEU A 84 -8.49 9.76 4.58
CA LEU A 84 -9.94 10.01 4.56
C LEU A 84 -10.42 10.91 5.70
N ALA A 85 -9.78 10.85 6.87
CA ALA A 85 -10.09 11.71 8.00
C ALA A 85 -9.64 13.16 7.76
N GLY A 86 -8.52 13.35 7.07
CA GLY A 86 -8.00 14.66 6.68
C GLY A 86 -8.69 15.27 5.45
N ASP A 87 -9.35 14.47 4.61
CA ASP A 87 -10.10 14.95 3.45
C ASP A 87 -11.47 15.50 3.88
N GLU A 88 -11.67 16.81 3.69
CA GLU A 88 -12.93 17.52 4.03
C GLU A 88 -14.16 16.92 3.34
N LEU A 89 -13.99 16.21 2.21
CA LEU A 89 -15.07 15.58 1.44
C LEU A 89 -15.50 14.23 2.03
N PHE A 90 -14.59 13.51 2.70
CA PHE A 90 -14.82 12.18 3.27
C PHE A 90 -14.89 12.15 4.79
N GLY A 91 -14.71 13.31 5.45
CA GLY A 91 -14.75 13.56 6.89
C GLY A 91 -15.47 12.50 7.72
N TRP A 92 -14.75 11.41 8.02
CA TRP A 92 -15.24 10.34 8.85
C TRP A 92 -15.08 10.78 10.31
N ALA A 93 -16.10 11.44 10.84
CA ALA A 93 -16.21 11.72 12.25
C ALA A 93 -16.74 10.49 12.98
N GLY A 94 -15.84 9.60 13.43
CA GLY A 94 -16.13 8.56 14.43
C GLY A 94 -16.16 7.13 13.92
#